data_AF-A0A2G5VXL7-F1
#
_entry.id   AF-A0A2G5VXL7-F1
#
_cell.length_a   1.000
_cell.length_b   1.000
_cell.length_c   1.000
_cell.angle_alpha   90.00
_cell.angle_beta   90.00
_cell.angle_gamma   90.00
#
_symmetry.space_group_name_H-M   'P 1'
#
loop_
_entity.id
_entity.type
_entity.pdbx_description
1 polymer ?
#
loop_
_entity_poly.entity_id
_entity_poly.type
_entity_poly.pdbx_seq_one_letter_code
_entity_poly.pdbx_strand_id
1 'polypeptide(L)'
;MLQTRINDLNSGIVNITGNKVRLTGFHNSNRLQAYETKKLDNWSSKGLYDVEEIVFNNLKSEALIVVQNNGREFARYQFEIILRDTVEGTNDKMKKTISAFEIRKSRYTSHYNFRMKDTRLLFNTLHEITEYMMQTFNYQLNIE
;
A
#
# COMPACT_ATOMS: atom_id res chain seq x y z
N MET A 1 17.81 1.85 1.21
CA MET A 1 16.96 1.87 2.42
C MET A 1 15.84 0.86 2.24
N LEU A 2 15.49 0.14 3.32
CA LEU A 2 14.51 -0.96 3.30
C LEU A 2 13.14 -0.49 2.80
N GLN A 3 12.68 0.68 3.26
CA GLN A 3 11.38 1.25 2.91
C GLN A 3 11.18 1.43 1.39
N THR A 4 12.18 1.97 0.69
CA THR A 4 12.11 2.16 -0.77
C THR A 4 11.85 0.83 -1.48
N ARG A 5 12.54 -0.22 -1.04
CA ARG A 5 12.41 -1.56 -1.63
C ARG A 5 11.03 -2.14 -1.38
N ILE A 6 10.49 -1.99 -0.17
CA ILE A 6 9.13 -2.43 0.17
C ILE A 6 8.09 -1.69 -0.69
N ASN A 7 8.23 -0.38 -0.86
CA ASN A 7 7.31 0.43 -1.68
C ASN A 7 7.33 0.03 -3.17
N ASP A 8 8.47 -0.45 -3.67
CA ASP A 8 8.63 -0.88 -5.06
C ASP A 8 8.08 -2.29 -5.32
N LEU A 9 7.78 -3.08 -4.29
CA LEU A 9 7.28 -4.44 -4.46
C LEU A 9 5.83 -4.47 -4.94
N ASN A 10 5.57 -5.36 -5.90
CA ASN A 10 4.20 -5.71 -6.29
C ASN A 10 3.59 -6.73 -5.32
N SER A 11 4.41 -7.50 -4.60
CA SER A 11 4.05 -8.32 -3.44
C SER A 11 5.34 -8.81 -2.77
N GLY A 12 5.29 -9.17 -1.50
CA GLY A 12 6.51 -9.56 -0.79
C GLY A 12 6.30 -10.18 0.58
N ILE A 13 7.34 -10.87 1.04
CA ILE A 13 7.49 -11.31 2.42
C ILE A 13 8.59 -10.47 3.06
N VAL A 14 8.26 -9.82 4.16
CA VAL A 14 9.16 -9.09 5.05
C VAL A 14 9.38 -9.97 6.28
N ASN A 15 10.48 -10.72 6.31
CA ASN A 15 10.80 -11.60 7.44
C ASN A 15 11.88 -10.98 8.32
N ILE A 16 11.49 -10.59 9.53
CA ILE A 16 12.36 -10.01 10.55
C ILE A 16 13.03 -11.16 11.30
N THR A 17 14.36 -11.17 11.30
CA THR A 17 15.18 -12.18 11.98
C THR A 17 16.29 -11.48 12.77
N GLY A 18 16.11 -11.36 14.08
CA GLY A 18 17.01 -10.58 14.94
C GLY A 18 17.07 -9.11 14.52
N ASN A 19 18.27 -8.62 14.20
CA ASN A 19 18.50 -7.24 13.75
C ASN A 19 18.50 -7.08 12.22
N LYS A 20 18.05 -8.10 11.46
CA LYS A 20 17.98 -8.06 10.00
C LYS A 20 16.58 -8.31 9.49
N VAL A 21 16.31 -7.79 8.30
CA VAL A 21 15.09 -8.03 7.53
C VAL A 21 15.45 -8.74 6.24
N ARG A 22 14.92 -9.96 6.05
CA ARG A 22 14.95 -10.70 4.79
C ARG A 22 13.72 -10.33 3.99
N LEU A 23 13.93 -9.63 2.88
CA LEU A 23 12.89 -9.26 1.94
C LEU A 23 12.87 -10.25 0.79
N THR A 24 11.72 -10.87 0.52
CA THR A 24 11.48 -11.68 -0.68
C THR A 24 10.39 -11.03 -1.50
N GLY A 25 10.68 -10.61 -2.73
CA GLY A 25 9.72 -9.99 -3.63
C GLY A 25 9.10 -10.98 -4.60
N PHE A 26 7.87 -10.69 -5.02
CA PHE A 26 7.12 -11.45 -6.01
C PHE A 26 6.51 -10.51 -7.06
N HIS A 27 6.26 -11.02 -8.26
CA HIS A 27 5.67 -10.22 -9.34
C HIS A 27 4.25 -9.75 -9.06
N ASN A 28 3.49 -10.50 -8.24
CA ASN A 28 2.13 -10.17 -7.81
C ASN A 28 1.71 -11.08 -6.63
N SER A 29 0.51 -10.82 -6.09
CA SER A 29 -0.05 -11.51 -4.93
C SER A 29 -0.31 -12.99 -5.20
N ASN A 30 -0.74 -13.35 -6.41
CA ASN A 30 -0.96 -14.74 -6.81
C ASN A 30 0.33 -15.56 -6.77
N ARG A 31 1.47 -14.99 -7.18
CA ARG A 31 2.78 -15.67 -7.10
C ARG A 31 3.19 -15.87 -5.65
N LEU A 32 3.04 -14.84 -4.80
CA LEU A 32 3.28 -14.97 -3.36
C LEU A 32 2.41 -16.08 -2.75
N GLN A 33 1.11 -16.10 -3.02
CA GLN A 33 0.21 -17.14 -2.49
C GLN A 33 0.61 -18.54 -2.97
N ALA A 34 1.02 -18.69 -4.23
CA ALA A 34 1.51 -19.95 -4.75
C ALA A 34 2.82 -20.41 -4.08
N TYR A 35 3.71 -19.47 -3.71
CA TYR A 35 4.90 -19.77 -2.91
C TYR A 35 4.51 -20.26 -1.51
N GLU A 36 3.59 -19.58 -0.83
CA GLU A 36 3.15 -19.96 0.52
C GLU A 36 2.51 -21.35 0.56
N THR A 37 1.61 -21.63 -0.38
CA THR A 37 0.75 -22.83 -0.39
C THR A 37 1.37 -24.04 -1.10
N LYS A 38 2.06 -23.82 -2.22
CA LYS A 38 2.59 -24.88 -3.08
C LYS A 38 4.11 -24.99 -3.06
N LYS A 39 4.79 -24.12 -2.30
CA LYS A 39 6.26 -24.03 -2.22
C LYS A 39 6.94 -23.86 -3.58
N LEU A 40 6.25 -23.21 -4.52
CA LEU A 40 6.78 -22.92 -5.85
C LEU A 40 7.77 -21.76 -5.77
N ASP A 41 9.03 -22.00 -6.15
CA ASP A 41 10.05 -20.96 -6.23
C ASP A 41 9.79 -20.01 -7.41
N ASN A 42 9.02 -18.97 -7.14
CA ASN A 42 8.56 -17.96 -8.11
C ASN A 42 8.81 -16.52 -7.62
N TRP A 43 9.74 -16.36 -6.68
CA TRP A 43 10.19 -15.08 -6.20
C TRP A 43 10.90 -14.31 -7.33
N SER A 44 10.73 -12.99 -7.36
CA SER A 44 11.33 -12.10 -8.37
C SER A 44 12.57 -11.39 -7.84
N SER A 45 12.73 -11.28 -6.53
CA SER A 45 13.87 -10.63 -5.89
C SER A 45 14.06 -11.11 -4.45
N LYS A 46 15.28 -10.99 -3.95
CA LYS A 46 15.64 -11.22 -2.54
C LYS A 46 16.59 -10.12 -2.07
N GLY A 47 16.51 -9.75 -0.80
CA GLY A 47 17.43 -8.80 -0.19
C GLY A 47 17.53 -8.97 1.32
N LEU A 48 18.64 -8.50 1.89
CA LEU A 48 18.90 -8.46 3.32
C LEU A 48 19.19 -7.02 3.72
N TYR A 49 18.48 -6.54 4.73
CA TYR A 49 18.54 -5.16 5.19
C TYR A 49 18.66 -5.12 6.70
N ASP A 50 19.11 -3.98 7.24
CA ASP A 50 18.97 -3.69 8.67
C ASP A 50 17.49 -3.47 9.02
N VAL A 51 17.15 -3.70 10.30
CA VAL A 51 15.82 -3.39 10.81
C VAL A 51 15.64 -1.88 10.87
N GLU A 52 14.56 -1.42 10.26
CA GLU A 52 14.11 -0.03 10.23
C GLU A 52 12.61 -0.02 10.55
N GLU A 53 12.06 1.13 10.98
CA GLU A 53 10.61 1.30 11.06
C GLU A 53 10.01 1.25 9.65
N ILE A 54 8.96 0.46 9.47
CA ILE A 54 8.34 0.23 8.16
C ILE A 54 6.94 0.83 8.12
N VAL A 55 6.69 1.65 7.12
CA VAL A 55 5.43 2.32 6.86
C VAL A 55 4.70 1.64 5.71
N PHE A 56 3.57 0.99 6.01
CA PHE A 56 2.81 0.18 5.02
C PHE A 56 1.67 0.92 4.30
N ASN A 57 1.42 2.20 4.59
CA ASN A 57 0.43 2.99 3.83
C ASN A 57 0.91 3.37 2.42
N ASN A 58 2.22 3.26 2.16
CA ASN A 58 2.88 3.64 0.92
C ASN A 58 2.98 2.51 -0.12
N LEU A 59 2.40 1.34 0.18
CA LEU A 59 2.42 0.20 -0.71
C LEU A 59 1.73 0.51 -2.05
N LYS A 60 2.20 -0.15 -3.11
CA LYS A 60 1.50 -0.19 -4.39
C LYS A 60 0.09 -0.77 -4.19
N SER A 61 -0.83 -0.28 -5.01
CA SER A 61 -2.20 -0.80 -5.03
C SER A 61 -2.17 -2.27 -5.46
N GLU A 62 -3.02 -3.09 -4.86
CA GLU A 62 -3.06 -4.55 -5.01
C GLU A 62 -1.83 -5.31 -4.47
N ALA A 63 -0.81 -4.60 -3.94
CA ALA A 63 0.36 -5.27 -3.41
C ALA A 63 0.05 -5.98 -2.10
N LEU A 64 0.42 -7.26 -2.04
CA LEU A 64 0.31 -8.08 -0.84
C LEU A 64 1.67 -8.16 -0.15
N ILE A 65 1.75 -7.63 1.07
CA ILE A 65 2.92 -7.75 1.93
C ILE A 65 2.58 -8.62 3.14
N VAL A 66 3.34 -9.69 3.32
CA VAL A 66 3.27 -10.57 4.48
C VAL A 66 4.45 -10.25 5.40
N VAL A 67 4.17 -9.99 6.67
CA VAL A 67 5.20 -9.67 7.67
C VAL A 67 5.35 -10.84 8.64
N GLN A 68 6.58 -11.29 8.78
CA GLN A 68 6.94 -12.46 9.57
C GLN A 68 8.01 -12.09 10.61
N ASN A 69 7.98 -12.78 11.74
CA ASN A 69 9.05 -12.80 12.73
C ASN A 69 9.58 -14.23 12.85
N ASN A 70 10.85 -14.43 12.51
CA ASN A 70 11.48 -15.75 12.45
C ASN A 70 10.66 -16.77 11.64
N GLY A 71 10.13 -16.35 10.49
CA GLY A 71 9.33 -17.18 9.60
C GLY A 71 7.87 -17.39 10.02
N ARG A 72 7.45 -16.88 11.18
CA ARG A 72 6.05 -16.90 11.62
C ARG A 72 5.35 -15.60 11.25
N GLU A 73 4.28 -15.69 10.46
CA GLU A 73 3.45 -14.53 10.11
C GLU A 73 2.78 -13.92 11.36
N PHE A 74 2.78 -12.60 11.43
CA PHE A 74 2.04 -11.85 12.45
C PHE A 74 1.24 -10.67 11.90
N ALA A 75 1.48 -10.26 10.64
CA ALA A 75 0.70 -9.22 10.00
C ALA A 75 0.68 -9.38 8.47
N ARG A 76 -0.38 -8.86 7.85
CA ARG A 76 -0.58 -8.87 6.41
C ARG A 76 -1.21 -7.56 5.95
N TYR A 77 -0.68 -7.00 4.87
CA TYR A 77 -1.09 -5.71 4.32
C TYR A 77 -1.41 -5.86 2.83
N GLN A 78 -2.61 -5.43 2.46
CA GLN A 78 -3.04 -5.31 1.08
C GLN A 78 -4.13 -4.26 1.00
N PHE A 79 -4.01 -3.38 0.00
CA PHE A 79 -4.99 -2.35 -0.31
C PHE A 79 -5.56 -2.60 -1.69
N GLU A 80 -6.87 -2.78 -1.76
CA GLU A 80 -7.63 -2.96 -3.00
C GLU A 80 -8.25 -1.62 -3.40
N ILE A 81 -8.15 -1.25 -4.67
CA ILE A 81 -8.72 0.02 -5.16
C ILE A 81 -10.24 -0.10 -5.17
N ILE A 82 -10.93 0.82 -4.48
CA ILE A 82 -12.41 0.91 -4.51
C ILE A 82 -12.90 2.10 -5.33
N LEU A 83 -12.07 3.12 -5.52
CA LEU A 83 -12.35 4.24 -6.40
C LEU A 83 -11.05 4.77 -6.99
N ARG A 84 -11.08 5.11 -8.27
CA ARG A 84 -10.05 5.93 -8.93
C ARG A 84 -10.76 7.01 -9.70
N ASP A 85 -10.44 8.26 -9.40
CA ASP A 85 -11.00 9.41 -10.12
C ASP A 85 -9.99 10.57 -10.12
N THR A 86 -10.44 11.74 -10.52
CA THR A 86 -9.67 12.97 -10.65
C THR A 86 -10.38 14.12 -9.95
N VAL A 87 -9.59 15.02 -9.37
CA VAL A 87 -10.08 16.30 -8.81
C VAL A 87 -9.44 17.46 -9.55
N GLU A 88 -10.22 18.52 -9.78
CA GLU A 88 -9.68 19.82 -10.20
C GLU A 88 -9.08 20.52 -8.97
N GLY A 89 -7.87 21.02 -9.14
CA GLY A 89 -7.19 21.88 -8.19
C GLY A 89 -6.56 23.08 -8.89
N THR A 90 -5.94 23.94 -8.10
CA THR A 90 -5.20 25.09 -8.61
C THR A 90 -3.77 25.01 -8.11
N ASN A 91 -2.78 25.14 -8.99
CA ASN A 91 -1.38 25.17 -8.58
C ASN A 91 -0.94 26.56 -8.11
N ASP A 92 0.31 26.67 -7.62
CA ASP A 92 0.92 27.91 -7.14
C ASP A 92 0.96 29.06 -8.17
N LYS A 93 0.69 28.77 -9.45
CA LYS A 93 0.63 29.74 -10.56
C LYS A 93 -0.80 30.08 -10.98
N MET A 94 -1.80 29.77 -10.13
CA MET A 94 -3.23 29.91 -10.40
C MET A 94 -3.72 29.18 -11.65
N LYS A 95 -2.98 28.17 -12.14
CA LYS A 95 -3.45 27.35 -13.27
C LYS A 95 -4.27 26.19 -12.73
N LYS A 96 -5.41 25.94 -13.39
CA LYS A 96 -6.19 24.72 -13.18
C LYS A 96 -5.32 23.49 -13.47
N THR A 97 -5.36 22.53 -12.57
CA THR A 97 -4.67 21.26 -12.69
C THR A 97 -5.63 20.14 -12.34
N ILE A 98 -5.69 19.12 -13.18
CA ILE A 98 -6.43 17.89 -12.88
C ILE A 98 -5.43 16.91 -12.26
N SER A 99 -5.79 16.35 -11.12
CA SER A 99 -4.95 15.38 -10.43
C SER A 99 -5.72 14.11 -10.13
N ALA A 100 -5.14 12.98 -10.53
CA ALA A 100 -5.71 11.67 -10.23
C ALA A 100 -5.48 11.28 -8.77
N PHE A 101 -6.47 10.63 -8.18
CA PHE A 101 -6.39 10.04 -6.85
C PHE A 101 -6.99 8.62 -6.86
N GLU A 102 -6.62 7.85 -5.85
CA GLU A 102 -7.17 6.54 -5.56
C GLU A 102 -7.70 6.52 -4.13
N ILE A 103 -8.85 5.91 -3.93
CA ILE A 103 -9.31 5.45 -2.63
C ILE A 103 -9.22 3.94 -2.64
N ARG A 104 -8.60 3.42 -1.58
CA ARG A 104 -8.28 2.00 -1.44
C ARG A 104 -8.78 1.51 -0.10
N LYS A 105 -9.29 0.29 -0.05
CA LYS A 105 -9.72 -0.38 1.19
C LYS A 105 -8.72 -1.44 1.58
N SER A 106 -8.36 -1.50 2.86
CA SER A 106 -7.53 -2.59 3.36
C SER A 106 -8.32 -3.90 3.31
N ARG A 107 -7.71 -4.97 2.80
CA ARG A 107 -8.32 -6.31 2.81
C ARG A 107 -8.34 -6.94 4.20
N TYR A 108 -7.42 -6.53 5.08
CA TYR A 108 -7.17 -7.17 6.37
C TYR A 108 -7.56 -6.32 7.58
N THR A 109 -7.95 -5.06 7.35
CA THR A 109 -8.39 -4.13 8.41
C THR A 109 -9.56 -3.28 7.92
N SER A 110 -10.19 -2.51 8.80
CA SER A 110 -11.26 -1.58 8.42
C SER A 110 -10.75 -0.28 7.76
N HIS A 111 -9.43 -0.09 7.67
CA HIS A 111 -8.86 1.17 7.22
C HIS A 111 -9.08 1.41 5.72
N TYR A 112 -9.25 2.69 5.40
CA TYR A 112 -9.25 3.26 4.07
C TYR A 112 -7.96 4.03 3.85
N ASN A 113 -7.53 4.09 2.60
CA ASN A 113 -6.35 4.83 2.21
C ASN A 113 -6.65 5.75 1.03
N PHE A 114 -6.37 7.04 1.21
CA PHE A 114 -6.32 8.01 0.15
C PHE A 114 -4.90 8.06 -0.41
N ARG A 115 -4.79 8.02 -1.75
CA ARG A 115 -3.52 8.14 -2.45
C ARG A 115 -3.63 9.13 -3.59
N MET A 116 -2.73 10.09 -3.58
CA MET A 116 -2.46 11.05 -4.64
C MET A 116 -0.93 11.09 -4.83
N LYS A 117 -0.43 11.77 -5.87
CA LYS A 117 1.00 11.79 -6.25
C LYS A 117 1.96 11.86 -5.04
N ASP A 118 1.76 12.86 -4.19
CA ASP A 118 2.62 13.13 -3.03
C ASP A 118 1.89 12.96 -1.68
N THR A 119 0.58 12.67 -1.71
CA THR A 119 -0.26 12.57 -0.50
C THR A 119 -0.73 11.15 -0.28
N ARG A 120 -0.51 10.62 0.92
CA ARG A 120 -0.90 9.26 1.31
C ARG A 120 -1.44 9.32 2.74
N LEU A 121 -2.74 9.13 2.89
CA LEU A 121 -3.44 9.29 4.18
C LEU A 121 -4.21 8.02 4.51
N LEU A 122 -4.23 7.65 5.79
CA LEU A 122 -5.04 6.55 6.31
C LEU A 122 -6.23 7.12 7.06
N PHE A 123 -7.36 6.46 6.91
CA PHE A 123 -8.62 6.77 7.58
C PHE A 123 -9.18 5.49 8.17
N ASN A 124 -9.88 5.59 9.29
CA ASN A 124 -10.48 4.43 9.96
C ASN A 124 -11.84 4.07 9.34
N THR A 125 -12.51 5.04 8.71
CA THR A 125 -13.85 4.87 8.16
C THR A 125 -14.02 5.52 6.79
N LEU A 126 -15.03 5.06 6.04
CA LEU A 126 -15.45 5.68 4.78
C LEU A 126 -15.98 7.11 4.98
N HIS A 127 -16.55 7.39 6.15
CA HIS A 127 -17.06 8.71 6.48
C HIS A 127 -15.93 9.74 6.58
N GLU A 128 -14.87 9.43 7.33
CA GLU A 128 -13.71 10.32 7.51
C GLU A 128 -13.07 10.70 6.16
N ILE A 129 -12.92 9.75 5.24
CA ILE A 129 -12.36 10.05 3.92
C ILE A 129 -13.33 10.86 3.05
N THR A 130 -14.64 10.62 3.16
CA THR A 130 -15.65 11.44 2.48
C THR A 130 -15.62 12.88 2.95
N GLU A 131 -15.54 13.10 4.27
CA GLU A 131 -15.40 14.44 4.85
C GLU A 131 -14.11 15.12 4.39
N TYR A 132 -12.99 14.40 4.42
CA TYR A 132 -11.70 14.90 3.94
C TYR A 132 -11.78 15.35 2.47
N MET A 133 -12.40 14.55 1.59
CA MET A 133 -12.52 14.87 0.16
C MET A 133 -13.41 16.09 -0.08
N MET A 134 -14.51 16.20 0.66
CA MET A 134 -15.39 17.37 0.60
C MET A 134 -14.67 18.63 1.10
N GLN A 135 -14.01 18.57 2.25
CA GLN A 135 -13.34 19.73 2.86
C GLN A 135 -12.11 20.19 2.08
N THR A 136 -11.34 19.23 1.54
CA THR A 136 -10.05 19.53 0.88
C THR A 136 -10.22 19.87 -0.60
N PHE A 137 -11.17 19.22 -1.28
CA PHE A 137 -11.30 19.31 -2.74
C PHE A 137 -12.71 19.72 -3.21
N ASN A 138 -13.65 19.95 -2.29
CA ASN A 138 -15.08 20.15 -2.63
C ASN A 138 -15.61 19.03 -3.54
N TYR A 139 -15.16 17.79 -3.28
CA TYR A 139 -15.48 16.61 -4.08
C TYR A 139 -16.34 15.63 -3.26
N GLN A 140 -17.49 15.26 -3.82
CA GLN A 140 -18.39 14.26 -3.23
C GLN A 140 -18.00 12.85 -3.70
N LEU A 141 -17.60 11.99 -2.77
CA LEU A 141 -17.32 10.59 -3.07
C LEU A 141 -18.60 9.84 -3.40
N ASN A 142 -18.62 9.18 -4.57
CA ASN A 142 -19.64 8.21 -4.95
C ASN A 142 -18.99 6.83 -4.95
N ILE A 143 -19.04 6.16 -3.81
CA ILE A 143 -18.52 4.79 -3.63
C ILE A 143 -19.73 3.92 -3.31
N GLU A 144 -20.06 3.00 -4.21
CA GLU A 144 -21.13 2.00 -4.05
C GLU A 144 -20.80 0.93 -2.99
#